data_AF-A0A6J8B1K4-F1
#
_entry.id   AF-A0A6J8B1K4-F1
#
_cell.length_a   1.000
_cell.length_b   1.000
_cell.length_c   1.000
_cell.angle_alpha   90.00
_cell.angle_beta   90.00
_cell.angle_gamma   90.00
#
_symmetry.space_group_name_H-M   'P 1'
#
loop_
_entity.id
_entity.type
_entity.pdbx_description
1 polymer ?
#
loop_
_entity_poly.entity_id
_entity_poly.type
_entity_poly.pdbx_seq_one_letter_code
_entity_poly.pdbx_strand_id
1 'polypeptide(L)'
;MSVDADNIKKEYSREYRGTVVVENILQDLETAYTELEAIHEVYLETFDSESEDDKPKINELNHDLTGMVKKLEAPIFAGSIRDYPSFKVNYERHMLSSYGKDPYALKQCFNGEALTVVKGVDNDFEEMFRRLDMKYGRAEKLVDQILNELKRLKKVQEGDNIKFISVVETVEKCWLDLKRRTSKQR
;
A
#
# COMPACT_ATOMS: atom_id res chain seq x y z
N MET A 1 -27.16 28.25 16.12
CA MET A 1 -26.69 26.97 15.55
C MET A 1 -26.13 27.27 14.17
N SER A 2 -24.81 27.47 14.06
CA SER A 2 -24.14 27.74 12.78
C SER A 2 -23.46 26.44 12.37
N VAL A 3 -24.05 25.75 11.38
CA VAL A 3 -23.42 24.55 10.80
C VAL A 3 -22.33 25.06 9.85
N ASP A 4 -21.07 24.69 10.14
CA ASP A 4 -19.89 25.12 9.38
C ASP A 4 -19.98 24.66 7.92
N ALA A 5 -20.36 25.59 7.03
CA ALA A 5 -20.50 25.36 5.59
C ALA A 5 -19.20 24.85 4.94
N ASP A 6 -18.04 25.14 5.54
CA ASP A 6 -16.74 24.66 5.09
C ASP A 6 -16.51 23.17 5.38
N ASN A 7 -17.14 22.62 6.42
CA ASN A 7 -17.07 21.20 6.70
C ASN A 7 -17.93 20.41 5.70
N ILE A 8 -19.13 20.93 5.40
CA ILE A 8 -20.04 20.36 4.39
C ILE A 8 -19.35 20.34 3.01
N LYS A 9 -18.72 21.44 2.58
CA LYS A 9 -18.02 21.48 1.28
C LYS A 9 -16.84 20.50 1.18
N LYS A 10 -16.10 20.30 2.27
CA LYS A 10 -14.99 19.33 2.30
C LYS A 10 -15.49 17.89 2.26
N GLU A 11 -16.57 17.60 2.96
CA GLU A 11 -17.19 16.27 2.98
C GLU A 11 -17.78 15.93 1.60
N TYR A 12 -18.53 16.86 0.99
CA TYR A 12 -19.02 16.73 -0.38
C TYR A 12 -17.89 16.56 -1.42
N SER A 13 -16.80 17.32 -1.30
CA SER A 13 -15.67 17.21 -2.24
C SER A 13 -14.88 15.91 -2.07
N ARG A 14 -14.82 15.37 -0.85
CA ARG A 14 -14.17 14.07 -0.57
C ARG A 14 -15.02 12.90 -1.06
N GLU A 15 -16.33 12.98 -0.91
CA GLU A 15 -17.29 12.01 -1.44
C GLU A 15 -17.28 12.00 -2.98
N TYR A 16 -17.33 13.18 -3.62
CA TYR A 16 -17.18 13.32 -5.08
C TYR A 16 -15.86 12.78 -5.62
N ARG A 17 -14.77 12.95 -4.87
CA ARG A 17 -13.46 12.41 -5.29
C ARG A 17 -13.41 10.89 -5.13
N GLY A 18 -14.15 10.33 -4.17
CA GLY A 18 -14.31 8.89 -3.99
C GLY A 18 -15.12 8.26 -5.12
N THR A 19 -16.25 8.86 -5.50
CA THR A 19 -17.08 8.41 -6.63
C THR A 19 -16.34 8.48 -7.94
N VAL A 20 -15.60 9.56 -8.23
CA VAL A 20 -14.80 9.66 -9.47
C VAL A 20 -13.72 8.58 -9.55
N VAL A 21 -13.11 8.19 -8.43
CA VAL A 21 -12.13 7.09 -8.44
C VAL A 21 -12.80 5.74 -8.68
N VAL A 22 -13.98 5.51 -8.10
CA VAL A 22 -14.74 4.27 -8.31
C VAL A 22 -15.30 4.18 -9.73
N GLU A 23 -15.79 5.28 -10.29
CA GLU A 23 -16.25 5.36 -11.69
C GLU A 23 -15.12 5.10 -12.67
N ASN A 24 -13.92 5.66 -12.45
CA ASN A 24 -12.76 5.36 -13.27
C ASN A 24 -12.37 3.89 -13.19
N ILE A 25 -12.39 3.29 -11.99
CA ILE A 25 -12.09 1.85 -11.82
C ILE A 25 -13.15 0.97 -12.50
N LEU A 26 -14.44 1.35 -12.42
CA LEU A 26 -15.51 0.66 -13.12
C LEU A 26 -15.32 0.75 -14.64
N GLN A 27 -14.97 1.93 -15.15
CA GLN A 27 -14.72 2.14 -16.57
C GLN A 27 -13.48 1.37 -17.06
N ASP A 28 -12.40 1.35 -16.27
CA ASP A 28 -11.21 0.53 -16.56
C ASP A 28 -11.56 -0.96 -16.57
N LEU A 29 -12.42 -1.41 -15.65
CA LEU A 29 -12.87 -2.81 -15.57
C LEU A 29 -13.78 -3.19 -16.74
N GLU A 30 -14.72 -2.32 -17.14
CA GLU A 30 -15.57 -2.51 -18.31
C GLU A 30 -14.75 -2.57 -19.60
N THR A 31 -13.72 -1.72 -19.71
CA THR A 31 -12.79 -1.73 -20.84
C THR A 31 -12.03 -3.05 -20.89
N ALA A 32 -11.44 -3.47 -19.77
CA ALA A 32 -10.71 -4.74 -19.69
C ALA A 32 -11.62 -5.95 -19.97
N TYR A 33 -12.87 -5.93 -19.52
CA TYR A 33 -13.84 -7.00 -19.78
C TYR A 33 -14.19 -7.09 -21.27
N THR A 34 -14.39 -5.95 -21.93
CA THR A 34 -14.65 -5.87 -23.37
C THR A 34 -13.45 -6.38 -24.20
N GLU A 35 -12.23 -6.00 -23.79
CA GLU A 35 -11.01 -6.51 -24.42
C GLU A 35 -10.88 -8.03 -24.25
N LEU A 36 -11.23 -8.57 -23.08
CA LEU A 36 -11.18 -10.00 -22.79
C LEU A 36 -12.22 -10.79 -23.58
N GLU A 37 -13.44 -10.24 -23.75
CA GLU A 37 -14.47 -10.84 -24.60
C GLU A 37 -14.01 -10.90 -26.06
N ALA A 38 -13.41 -9.83 -26.59
CA ALA A 38 -12.88 -9.81 -27.96
C ALA A 38 -11.73 -10.83 -28.15
N ILE A 39 -10.83 -10.95 -27.16
CA ILE A 39 -9.77 -11.96 -27.18
C ILE A 39 -10.34 -13.38 -27.14
N HIS A 40 -11.37 -13.62 -26.31
CA HIS A 40 -12.03 -14.92 -26.19
C HIS A 40 -12.77 -15.31 -27.47
N GLU A 41 -13.39 -14.35 -28.16
CA GLU A 41 -14.04 -14.58 -29.45
C GLU A 41 -13.03 -14.97 -30.55
N VAL A 42 -11.89 -14.26 -30.63
CA VAL A 42 -10.78 -14.62 -31.53
C VAL A 42 -10.18 -15.98 -31.15
N TYR A 43 -10.08 -16.29 -29.86
CA TYR A 43 -9.62 -17.60 -29.39
C TYR A 43 -10.55 -18.70 -29.88
N LEU A 44 -11.87 -18.58 -29.69
CA LEU A 44 -12.86 -19.57 -30.15
C LEU A 44 -12.87 -19.75 -31.67
N GLU A 45 -12.67 -18.69 -32.46
CA GLU A 45 -12.58 -18.78 -33.92
C GLU A 45 -11.29 -19.46 -34.42
N THR A 46 -10.23 -19.44 -33.62
CA THR A 46 -8.91 -20.02 -33.95
C THR A 46 -8.60 -21.32 -33.20
N PHE A 47 -9.47 -21.76 -32.28
CA PHE A 47 -9.25 -22.93 -31.44
C PHE A 47 -9.56 -24.23 -32.18
N ASP A 48 -8.56 -24.77 -32.86
CA ASP A 48 -8.52 -26.17 -33.27
C ASP A 48 -7.75 -26.98 -32.23
N SER A 49 -8.45 -27.72 -31.37
CA SER A 49 -7.86 -28.44 -30.24
C SER A 49 -6.87 -29.56 -30.63
N GLU A 50 -6.76 -29.87 -31.94
CA GLU A 50 -5.85 -30.89 -32.48
C GLU A 50 -4.60 -30.30 -33.17
N SER A 51 -4.49 -28.96 -33.24
CA SER A 51 -3.35 -28.23 -33.81
C SER A 51 -2.19 -28.08 -32.78
N GLU A 52 -1.05 -28.72 -33.05
CA GLU A 52 0.18 -28.59 -32.22
C GLU A 52 0.86 -27.21 -32.37
N ASP A 53 0.48 -26.41 -33.37
CA ASP A 53 1.09 -25.11 -33.69
C ASP A 53 0.53 -23.93 -32.85
N ASP A 54 -0.60 -24.10 -32.14
CA ASP A 54 -1.26 -23.01 -31.40
C ASP A 54 -0.95 -22.98 -29.89
N LYS A 55 -0.33 -24.03 -29.34
CA LYS A 55 0.18 -24.06 -27.94
C LYS A 55 1.10 -22.87 -27.56
N PRO A 56 2.03 -22.38 -28.41
CA PRO A 56 2.89 -21.25 -28.05
C PRO A 56 2.12 -19.92 -27.97
N LYS A 57 1.12 -19.68 -28.83
CA LYS A 57 0.31 -18.44 -28.81
C LYS A 57 -0.52 -18.31 -27.53
N ILE A 58 -1.05 -19.43 -27.02
CA ILE A 58 -1.78 -19.46 -25.75
C ILE A 58 -0.87 -19.06 -24.59
N ASN A 59 0.39 -19.49 -24.63
CA ASN A 59 1.35 -19.18 -23.58
C ASN A 59 1.81 -17.71 -23.63
N GLU A 60 1.91 -17.14 -24.83
CA GLU A 60 2.20 -15.71 -25.06
C GLU A 60 1.02 -14.81 -24.63
N LEU A 61 -0.22 -15.18 -24.98
CA LEU A 61 -1.42 -14.49 -24.48
C LEU A 61 -1.52 -14.55 -22.95
N ASN A 62 -1.24 -15.70 -22.34
CA ASN A 62 -1.23 -15.84 -20.88
C ASN A 62 -0.16 -14.93 -20.24
N HIS A 63 1.01 -14.81 -20.85
CA HIS A 63 2.07 -13.91 -20.40
C HIS A 63 1.62 -12.44 -20.47
N ASP A 64 0.98 -12.03 -21.55
CA ASP A 64 0.48 -10.66 -21.73
C ASP A 64 -0.70 -10.33 -20.80
N LEU A 65 -1.64 -11.26 -20.60
CA LEU A 65 -2.73 -11.17 -19.61
C LEU A 65 -2.19 -11.03 -18.18
N THR A 66 -1.12 -11.77 -17.82
CA THR A 66 -0.44 -11.56 -16.53
C THR A 66 0.29 -10.22 -16.42
N GLY A 67 0.65 -9.59 -17.53
CA GLY A 67 1.25 -8.26 -17.58
C GLY A 67 0.24 -7.11 -17.45
N MET A 68 -0.97 -7.29 -18.00
CA MET A 68 -2.05 -6.30 -17.92
C MET A 68 -2.70 -6.26 -16.53
N VAL A 69 -2.84 -7.41 -15.87
CA VAL A 69 -3.17 -7.47 -14.44
C VAL A 69 -1.90 -7.25 -13.63
N LYS A 70 -1.47 -5.99 -13.48
CA LYS A 70 -0.47 -5.65 -12.46
C LYS A 70 -1.04 -6.08 -11.10
N LYS A 71 -0.62 -7.26 -10.65
CA LYS A 71 -0.94 -7.79 -9.33
C LYS A 71 -0.61 -6.69 -8.34
N LEU A 72 -1.63 -6.14 -7.68
CA LEU A 72 -1.46 -5.06 -6.72
C LEU A 72 -0.43 -5.55 -5.69
N GLU A 73 0.80 -5.01 -5.76
CA GLU A 73 1.87 -5.52 -4.92
C GLU A 73 1.50 -5.31 -3.46
N ALA A 74 1.43 -6.41 -2.72
CA ALA A 74 1.09 -6.39 -1.31
C ALA A 74 2.12 -5.53 -0.57
N PRO A 75 1.71 -4.54 0.25
CA PRO A 75 2.66 -3.69 0.95
C PRO A 75 3.45 -4.52 1.95
N ILE A 76 4.79 -4.48 1.87
CA ILE A 76 5.66 -5.24 2.77
C ILE A 76 6.01 -4.39 4.00
N PHE A 77 5.91 -5.00 5.18
CA PHE A 77 6.24 -4.39 6.46
C PHE A 77 7.26 -5.23 7.23
N ALA A 78 8.46 -4.67 7.43
CA ALA A 78 9.57 -5.34 8.09
C ALA A 78 9.63 -5.12 9.62
N GLY A 79 8.78 -4.25 10.18
CA GLY A 79 8.78 -3.92 11.61
C GLY A 79 9.36 -2.55 11.98
N SER A 80 9.35 -1.58 11.06
CA SER A 80 9.80 -0.20 11.37
C SER A 80 8.66 0.64 11.98
N ILE A 81 8.88 1.22 13.17
CA ILE A 81 7.88 2.10 13.81
C ILE A 81 7.51 3.29 12.90
N ARG A 82 8.49 3.82 12.13
CA ARG A 82 8.28 4.97 11.23
C ARG A 82 7.42 4.60 10.02
N ASP A 83 7.55 3.36 9.52
CA ASP A 83 6.84 2.90 8.32
C ASP A 83 5.45 2.35 8.63
N TYR A 84 5.21 1.93 9.88
CA TYR A 84 3.95 1.32 10.30
C TYR A 84 2.68 2.15 9.97
N PRO A 85 2.65 3.48 10.19
CA PRO A 85 1.48 4.28 9.82
C PRO A 85 1.19 4.30 8.31
N SER A 86 2.24 4.28 7.47
CA SER A 86 2.08 4.19 6.01
C SER A 86 1.54 2.82 5.62
N PHE A 87 2.14 1.77 6.18
CA PHE A 87 1.74 0.39 5.95
C PHE A 87 0.26 0.18 6.26
N LYS A 88 -0.18 0.60 7.45
CA LYS A 88 -1.58 0.43 7.88
C LYS A 88 -2.57 1.09 6.91
N VAL A 89 -2.32 2.35 6.52
CA VAL A 89 -3.18 3.07 5.57
C VAL A 89 -3.17 2.40 4.19
N ASN A 90 -2.00 1.96 3.71
CA ASN A 90 -1.91 1.30 2.41
C ASN A 90 -2.60 -0.06 2.42
N TYR A 91 -2.46 -0.84 3.48
CA TYR A 91 -3.15 -2.11 3.65
C TYR A 91 -4.67 -1.91 3.69
N GLU A 92 -5.15 -0.97 4.52
CA GLU A 92 -6.58 -0.64 4.62
C GLU A 92 -7.16 -0.18 3.28
N ARG A 93 -6.42 0.62 2.51
CA ARG A 93 -6.87 1.16 1.22
C ARG A 93 -6.86 0.13 0.09
N HIS A 94 -5.82 -0.69 0.03
CA HIS A 94 -5.53 -1.52 -1.15
C HIS A 94 -5.80 -3.00 -0.92
N MET A 95 -5.54 -3.51 0.28
CA MET A 95 -5.67 -4.94 0.58
C MET A 95 -7.04 -5.28 1.17
N LEU A 96 -7.62 -4.40 1.98
CA LEU A 96 -8.92 -4.68 2.62
C LEU A 96 -10.05 -4.81 1.59
N SER A 97 -10.01 -4.04 0.50
CA SER A 97 -11.03 -4.10 -0.56
C SER A 97 -10.95 -5.38 -1.39
N SER A 98 -9.76 -5.94 -1.55
CA SER A 98 -9.52 -7.12 -2.41
C SER A 98 -9.50 -8.44 -1.64
N TYR A 99 -9.02 -8.43 -0.39
CA TYR A 99 -8.80 -9.63 0.42
C TYR A 99 -9.61 -9.64 1.73
N GLY A 100 -10.31 -8.55 2.04
CA GLY A 100 -11.07 -8.43 3.29
C GLY A 100 -10.21 -8.53 4.54
N LYS A 101 -10.77 -9.13 5.59
CA LYS A 101 -10.08 -9.41 6.87
C LYS A 101 -9.42 -10.79 6.87
N ASP A 102 -8.74 -11.15 5.78
CA ASP A 102 -8.02 -12.42 5.69
C ASP A 102 -6.68 -12.36 6.48
N PRO A 103 -6.49 -13.19 7.52
CA PRO A 103 -5.22 -13.26 8.26
C PRO A 103 -4.05 -13.71 7.38
N TYR A 104 -4.29 -14.55 6.37
CA TYR A 104 -3.24 -15.06 5.50
C TYR A 104 -2.70 -13.98 4.57
N ALA A 105 -3.58 -13.21 3.91
CA ALA A 105 -3.20 -12.03 3.13
C ALA A 105 -2.38 -11.02 3.96
N LEU A 106 -2.80 -10.79 5.21
CA LEU A 106 -2.08 -9.90 6.13
C LEU A 106 -0.70 -10.48 6.52
N LYS A 107 -0.59 -11.79 6.75
CA LYS A 107 0.67 -12.46 7.08
C LYS A 107 1.70 -12.34 5.95
N GLN A 108 1.27 -12.44 4.69
CA GLN A 108 2.15 -12.31 3.52
C GLN A 108 2.78 -10.91 3.40
N CYS A 109 2.17 -9.90 4.02
CA CYS A 109 2.69 -8.56 4.07
C CYS A 109 3.82 -8.37 5.11
N PHE A 110 4.07 -9.35 5.98
CA PHE A 110 5.05 -9.19 7.07
C PHE A 110 6.38 -9.87 6.78
N ASN A 111 7.45 -9.18 7.13
CA ASN A 111 8.80 -9.72 7.07
C ASN A 111 9.56 -9.42 8.38
N GLY A 112 10.64 -10.16 8.63
CA GLY A 112 11.58 -9.92 9.72
C GLY A 112 10.91 -9.82 11.11
N GLU A 113 11.05 -8.64 11.73
CA GLU A 113 10.58 -8.42 13.10
C GLU A 113 9.05 -8.41 13.18
N ALA A 114 8.36 -7.84 12.18
CA ALA A 114 6.90 -7.80 12.15
C ALA A 114 6.29 -9.21 12.16
N LEU A 115 6.87 -10.12 11.37
CA LEU A 115 6.42 -11.52 11.31
C LEU A 115 6.61 -12.22 12.66
N THR A 116 7.70 -11.91 13.37
CA THR A 116 7.97 -12.46 14.71
C THR A 116 6.93 -12.01 15.73
N VAL A 117 6.43 -10.78 15.62
CA VAL A 117 5.40 -10.23 16.52
C VAL A 117 4.05 -10.94 16.38
N VAL A 118 3.73 -11.36 15.15
CA VAL A 118 2.43 -11.98 14.84
C VAL A 118 2.44 -13.50 14.82
N LYS A 119 3.61 -14.15 14.88
CA LYS A 119 3.80 -15.61 14.76
C LYS A 119 2.92 -16.47 15.69
N GLY A 120 2.39 -15.92 16.78
CA GLY A 120 1.52 -16.63 17.73
C GLY A 120 0.02 -16.37 17.58
N VAL A 121 -0.39 -15.52 16.63
CA VAL A 121 -1.79 -15.10 16.37
C VAL A 121 -2.03 -14.95 14.87
N ASP A 122 -1.29 -15.69 14.05
CA ASP A 122 -1.27 -15.56 12.60
C ASP A 122 -2.53 -16.11 11.91
N ASN A 123 -3.48 -16.59 12.70
CA ASN A 123 -4.80 -17.04 12.32
C ASN A 123 -5.91 -16.01 12.61
N ASP A 124 -5.61 -14.88 13.25
CA ASP A 124 -6.58 -13.85 13.61
C ASP A 124 -6.13 -12.47 13.14
N PHE A 125 -6.85 -11.94 12.16
CA PHE A 125 -6.58 -10.65 11.53
C PHE A 125 -6.61 -9.49 12.53
N GLU A 126 -7.62 -9.46 13.41
CA GLU A 126 -7.80 -8.34 14.35
C GLU A 126 -6.74 -8.38 15.44
N GLU A 127 -6.42 -9.58 15.93
CA GLU A 127 -5.38 -9.75 16.94
C GLU A 127 -3.98 -9.46 16.39
N MET A 128 -3.68 -9.82 15.12
CA MET A 128 -2.42 -9.42 14.46
C MET A 128 -2.28 -7.89 14.42
N PHE A 129 -3.30 -7.18 13.94
CA PHE A 129 -3.27 -5.71 13.91
C PHE A 129 -3.19 -5.11 15.31
N ARG A 130 -3.88 -5.69 16.30
CA ARG A 130 -3.81 -5.24 17.70
C ARG A 130 -2.39 -5.32 18.25
N ARG A 131 -1.66 -6.42 18.00
CA ARG A 131 -0.26 -6.56 18.44
C ARG A 131 0.67 -5.58 17.75
N LEU A 132 0.46 -5.35 16.46
CA LEU A 132 1.21 -4.35 15.71
C LEU A 132 0.93 -2.93 16.21
N ASP A 133 -0.32 -2.59 16.49
CA ASP A 133 -0.72 -1.30 17.06
C ASP A 133 -0.08 -1.09 18.46
N MET A 134 -0.06 -2.12 19.30
CA MET A 134 0.59 -2.06 20.62
C MET A 134 2.11 -1.82 20.54
N LYS A 135 2.77 -2.38 19.51
CA LYS A 135 4.23 -2.30 19.37
C LYS A 135 4.67 -1.06 18.58
N TYR A 136 4.06 -0.83 17.42
CA TYR A 136 4.44 0.14 16.39
C TYR A 136 3.46 1.32 16.26
N GLY A 137 2.21 1.17 16.71
CA GLY A 137 1.19 2.23 16.62
C GLY A 137 1.33 3.35 17.66
N ARG A 138 2.18 3.17 18.68
CA ARG A 138 2.32 4.15 19.77
C ARG A 138 2.97 5.45 19.32
N ALA A 139 2.28 6.54 19.62
CA ALA A 139 2.69 7.87 19.20
C ALA A 139 4.06 8.27 19.79
N GLU A 140 4.21 8.07 21.09
CA GLU A 140 5.39 8.42 21.87
C GLU A 140 6.65 7.73 21.32
N LYS A 141 6.56 6.43 21.04
CA LYS A 141 7.70 5.65 20.53
C LYS A 141 8.25 6.14 19.20
N LEU A 142 7.38 6.59 18.30
CA LEU A 142 7.81 7.16 17.03
C LEU A 142 8.56 8.48 17.25
N VAL A 143 8.06 9.34 18.14
CA VAL A 143 8.71 10.61 18.47
C VAL A 143 10.06 10.35 19.16
N ASP A 144 10.11 9.41 20.11
CA ASP A 144 11.35 9.00 20.77
C ASP A 144 12.38 8.47 19.77
N GLN A 145 11.94 7.67 18.79
CA GLN A 145 12.81 7.16 17.74
C GLN A 145 13.35 8.29 16.86
N ILE A 146 12.50 9.22 16.44
CA ILE A 146 12.89 10.42 15.67
C ILE A 146 13.88 11.28 16.47
N LEU A 147 13.61 11.53 17.75
CA LEU A 147 14.49 12.32 18.61
C LEU A 147 15.84 11.65 18.81
N ASN A 148 15.86 10.32 19.00
CA ASN A 148 17.10 9.56 19.12
C ASN A 148 17.90 9.56 17.81
N GLU A 149 17.24 9.50 16.67
CA GLU A 149 17.88 9.57 15.35
C GLU A 149 18.50 10.96 15.12
N LEU A 150 17.75 12.04 15.42
CA LEU A 150 18.24 13.41 15.39
C LEU A 150 19.45 13.62 16.31
N LYS A 151 19.42 13.07 17.53
CA LYS A 151 20.54 13.14 18.48
C LYS A 151 21.79 12.40 17.99
N ARG A 152 21.63 11.37 17.15
CA ARG A 152 22.74 10.58 16.59
C ARG A 152 23.38 11.23 15.37
N LEU A 153 22.77 12.28 14.80
CA LEU A 153 23.36 13.05 13.71
C LEU A 153 24.67 13.68 14.20
N LYS A 154 25.79 13.20 13.67
CA LYS A 154 27.12 13.73 13.97
C LYS A 154 27.35 15.03 13.21
N LYS A 155 28.20 15.90 13.75
CA LYS A 155 28.69 17.09 13.03
C LYS A 155 29.31 16.65 11.70
N VAL A 156 28.83 17.21 10.61
CA VAL A 156 29.40 17.01 9.28
C VAL A 156 30.70 17.78 9.20
N GLN A 157 31.77 17.14 8.75
CA GLN A 157 33.04 17.82 8.49
C GLN A 157 32.95 18.55 7.15
N GLU A 158 33.59 19.71 7.08
CA GLU A 158 33.64 20.55 5.87
C GLU A 158 34.28 19.75 4.72
N GLY A 159 33.57 19.66 3.58
CA GLY A 159 33.98 18.86 2.42
C GLY A 159 33.33 17.48 2.28
N ASP A 160 32.59 16.97 3.29
CA ASP A 160 31.90 15.68 3.22
C ASP A 160 30.43 15.83 2.75
N ASN A 161 30.27 16.06 1.45
CA ASN A 161 28.96 16.26 0.82
C ASN A 161 28.02 15.05 0.96
N ILE A 162 28.57 13.83 1.02
CA ILE A 162 27.78 12.60 1.13
C ILE A 162 27.13 12.52 2.52
N LYS A 163 27.90 12.81 3.58
CA LYS A 163 27.32 12.89 4.94
C LYS A 163 26.34 14.04 5.08
N PHE A 164 26.58 15.18 4.42
CA PHE A 164 25.63 16.29 4.43
C PHE A 164 24.28 15.88 3.82
N ILE A 165 24.28 15.25 2.64
CA ILE A 165 23.05 14.77 2.00
C ILE A 165 22.31 13.79 2.91
N SER A 166 23.02 12.81 3.50
CA SER A 166 22.42 11.84 4.42
C SER A 166 21.79 12.50 5.66
N VAL A 167 22.42 13.54 6.21
CA VAL A 167 21.85 14.32 7.31
C VAL A 167 20.59 15.06 6.87
N VAL A 168 20.61 15.72 5.71
CA VAL A 168 19.44 16.43 5.15
C VAL A 168 18.28 15.47 4.93
N GLU A 169 18.51 14.33 4.28
CA GLU A 169 17.49 13.29 4.06
C GLU A 169 16.90 12.76 5.37
N THR A 170 17.74 12.59 6.39
CA THR A 170 17.29 12.13 7.72
C THR A 170 16.40 13.18 8.38
N VAL A 171 16.83 14.45 8.37
CA VAL A 171 16.04 15.57 8.92
C VAL A 171 14.72 15.73 8.17
N GLU A 172 14.74 15.64 6.84
CA GLU A 172 13.54 15.72 6.01
C GLU A 172 12.56 14.59 6.33
N LYS A 173 13.04 13.34 6.41
CA LYS A 173 12.20 12.20 6.81
C LYS A 173 11.59 12.42 8.20
N CYS A 174 12.39 12.87 9.17
CA CYS A 174 11.92 13.16 10.52
C CYS A 174 10.83 14.26 10.53
N TRP A 175 11.02 15.31 9.74
CA TRP A 175 10.04 16.38 9.58
C TRP A 175 8.73 15.88 8.95
N LEU A 176 8.81 15.08 7.89
CA LEU A 176 7.64 14.52 7.22
C LEU A 176 6.81 13.61 8.14
N ASP A 177 7.48 12.80 8.97
CA ASP A 177 6.81 11.94 9.95
C ASP A 177 6.06 12.75 11.01
N LEU A 178 6.67 13.83 11.50
CA LEU A 178 6.04 14.75 12.45
C LEU A 178 4.88 15.52 11.80
N LYS A 179 5.07 16.04 10.58
CA LYS A 179 4.04 16.78 9.82
C LYS A 179 2.82 15.92 9.49
N ARG A 180 3.03 14.64 9.18
CA ARG A 180 1.93 13.70 8.93
C ARG A 180 1.02 13.54 10.15
N ARG A 181 1.56 13.71 11.35
CA ARG A 181 0.78 13.63 12.60
C ARG A 181 0.00 14.89 12.89
N THR A 182 0.62 16.06 12.74
CA THR A 182 -0.07 17.33 12.99
C THR A 182 -1.24 17.54 12.03
N SER A 183 -1.17 16.98 10.82
CA SER A 183 -2.25 17.03 9.82
C SER A 183 -3.49 16.20 10.16
N LYS A 184 -3.39 15.17 11.03
CA LYS A 184 -4.52 14.30 11.42
C LYS A 184 -5.27 14.79 12.68
N GLN A 185 -4.82 15.88 13.29
CA GLN A 185 -5.32 16.39 14.58
C GLN A 185 -6.26 17.60 14.44
N ARG A 186 -6.77 17.87 13.22
CA ARG A 186 -7.68 18.97 12.89
C ARG A 186 -8.95 18.46 12.25
#